data_AF-A0A7X3WJG2-F1
#
_entry.id   AF-A0A7X3WJG2-F1
#
_cell.length_a   1.000
_cell.length_b   1.000
_cell.length_c   1.000
_cell.angle_alpha   90.00
_cell.angle_beta   90.00
_cell.angle_gamma   90.00
#
_symmetry.space_group_name_H-M   'P 1'
#
loop_
_entity.id
_entity.type
_entity.pdbx_description
1 polymer ?
#
loop_
_entity_poly.entity_id
_entity_poly.type
_entity_poly.pdbx_seq_one_letter_code
_entity_poly.pdbx_strand_id
1 'polypeptide(L)'
;MDNHFLLLSILLPIMFGSMAAFFLIISLRGILKRKPFLLSNRWLLLFMFIAFVPNILLPFYFRLPDMDFMNMDWWDLLNPAIFTVCLVMMCFALKGYAAYGITDTSFREALLDALEKLQLPYEESLSTVRLTSIDADLQVSIQSWLGTGLIKIKHREHRSLLSDIVREMNEHFNISTGPIKLTTCMFYLIMGVLMLIGGVGMLFLFN
;
A
#
# COMPACT_ATOMS: atom_id res chain seq x y z
N MET A 1 1.06 -37.61 -1.13
CA MET A 1 1.23 -36.15 -1.02
C MET A 1 0.38 -35.69 0.12
N ASP A 2 0.99 -35.20 1.19
CA ASP A 2 0.26 -34.72 2.35
C ASP A 2 -0.61 -33.53 1.94
N ASN A 3 -1.85 -33.48 2.45
CA ASN A 3 -2.79 -32.36 2.19
C ASN A 3 -2.16 -30.99 2.46
N HIS A 4 -1.15 -30.94 3.33
CA HIS A 4 -0.33 -29.78 3.67
C HIS A 4 0.53 -29.27 2.51
N PHE A 5 1.15 -30.19 1.75
CA PHE A 5 1.96 -29.84 0.58
C PHE A 5 1.09 -29.32 -0.56
N LEU A 6 -0.09 -29.91 -0.75
CA LEU A 6 -1.10 -29.42 -1.71
C LEU A 6 -1.63 -28.03 -1.34
N LEU A 7 -1.85 -27.76 -0.05
CA LEU A 7 -2.29 -26.43 0.41
C LEU A 7 -1.23 -25.36 0.11
N LEU A 8 0.04 -25.64 0.43
CA LEU A 8 1.16 -24.73 0.19
C LEU A 8 1.40 -24.49 -1.31
N SER A 9 1.33 -25.55 -2.13
CA SER A 9 1.56 -25.47 -3.57
C SER A 9 0.50 -24.65 -4.30
N ILE A 10 -0.71 -24.55 -3.75
CA ILE A 10 -1.78 -23.72 -4.31
C ILE A 10 -1.73 -22.30 -3.74
N LEU A 11 -1.55 -22.16 -2.43
CA LEU A 11 -1.64 -20.87 -1.75
C LEU A 11 -0.50 -19.92 -2.13
N LEU A 12 0.73 -20.43 -2.22
CA LEU A 12 1.91 -19.59 -2.52
C LEU A 12 1.84 -18.98 -3.93
N PRO A 13 1.57 -19.73 -5.02
CA PRO A 13 1.42 -19.14 -6.34
C PRO A 13 0.27 -18.13 -6.45
N ILE A 14 -0.85 -18.36 -5.76
CA ILE A 14 -1.98 -17.40 -5.74
C ILE A 14 -1.55 -16.10 -5.05
N MET A 15 -0.87 -16.20 -3.91
CA MET A 15 -0.34 -15.05 -3.18
C MET A 15 0.64 -14.25 -4.05
N PHE A 16 1.64 -14.92 -4.63
CA PHE A 16 2.63 -14.28 -5.51
C PHE A 16 1.99 -13.69 -6.77
N GLY A 17 1.08 -14.43 -7.42
CA GLY A 17 0.38 -14.00 -8.62
C GLY A 17 -0.51 -12.78 -8.38
N SER A 18 -1.25 -12.76 -7.27
CA SER A 18 -2.11 -11.62 -6.91
C SER A 18 -1.30 -10.35 -6.60
N MET A 19 -0.20 -10.46 -5.86
CA MET A 19 0.70 -9.33 -5.59
C MET A 19 1.43 -8.86 -6.84
N ALA A 20 1.89 -9.79 -7.70
CA ALA A 20 2.49 -9.48 -8.98
C ALA A 20 1.52 -8.69 -9.85
N ALA A 21 0.28 -9.16 -9.99
CA ALA A 21 -0.76 -8.46 -10.74
C ALA A 21 -0.98 -7.04 -10.21
N PHE A 22 -1.06 -6.86 -8.89
CA PHE A 22 -1.23 -5.54 -8.28
C PHE A 22 -0.08 -4.58 -8.61
N PHE A 23 1.17 -5.00 -8.40
CA PHE A 23 2.33 -4.15 -8.67
C PHE A 23 2.50 -3.85 -10.16
N LEU A 24 2.23 -4.83 -11.03
CA LEU A 24 2.23 -4.63 -12.48
C LEU A 24 1.13 -3.65 -12.92
N ILE A 25 -0.09 -3.74 -12.38
CA ILE A 25 -1.19 -2.82 -12.73
C ILE A 25 -0.84 -1.39 -12.32
N ILE A 26 -0.32 -1.18 -11.11
CA ILE A 26 0.04 0.16 -10.62
C ILE A 26 1.20 0.74 -11.43
N SER A 27 2.26 -0.04 -11.64
CA SER A 27 3.43 0.40 -12.39
C SER A 27 3.08 0.70 -13.85
N LEU A 28 2.35 -0.19 -14.51
CA LEU A 28 1.94 -0.02 -15.91
C LEU A 28 1.02 1.19 -16.06
N ARG A 29 0.08 1.40 -15.13
CA ARG A 29 -0.76 2.61 -15.12
C ARG A 29 0.10 3.89 -15.05
N GLY A 30 1.09 3.94 -14.16
CA GLY A 30 1.98 5.09 -14.02
C GLY A 30 2.84 5.33 -15.26
N ILE A 31 3.41 4.27 -15.82
CA ILE A 31 4.31 4.33 -16.99
C ILE A 31 3.54 4.68 -18.28
N LEU A 32 2.37 4.09 -18.50
CA LEU A 32 1.57 4.32 -19.71
C LEU A 32 0.90 5.70 -19.68
N LYS A 33 0.26 6.06 -18.56
CA LYS A 33 -0.44 7.35 -18.48
C LYS A 33 0.52 8.52 -18.30
N ARG A 34 1.73 8.29 -17.78
CA ARG A 34 2.73 9.33 -17.47
C ARG A 34 2.12 10.50 -16.70
N LYS A 35 1.17 10.19 -15.82
CA LYS A 35 0.44 11.16 -15.01
C LYS A 35 0.48 10.71 -13.56
N PRO A 36 0.67 11.63 -12.61
CA PRO A 36 0.58 11.29 -11.21
C PRO A 36 -0.84 10.82 -10.88
N PHE A 37 -0.97 9.99 -9.85
CA PHE A 37 -2.28 9.54 -9.39
C PHE A 37 -2.23 9.22 -7.90
N LEU A 38 -3.36 9.39 -7.23
CA LEU A 38 -3.57 8.94 -5.87
C LEU A 38 -4.41 7.67 -5.85
N LEU A 39 -3.97 6.70 -5.06
CA LEU A 39 -4.68 5.45 -4.81
C LEU A 39 -4.91 5.29 -3.31
N SER A 40 -6.06 4.72 -2.95
CA SER A 40 -6.33 4.37 -1.56
C SER A 40 -5.35 3.31 -1.08
N ASN A 41 -4.69 3.57 0.05
CA ASN A 41 -3.76 2.60 0.65
C ASN A 41 -4.45 1.33 1.17
N ARG A 42 -5.79 1.30 1.18
CA ARG A 42 -6.57 0.09 1.48
C ARG A 42 -6.21 -1.07 0.56
N TRP A 43 -5.90 -0.79 -0.70
CA TRP A 43 -5.46 -1.82 -1.64
C TRP A 43 -4.11 -2.41 -1.24
N LEU A 44 -3.13 -1.55 -0.97
CA LEU A 44 -1.82 -2.01 -0.51
C LEU A 44 -1.93 -2.79 0.81
N LEU A 45 -2.77 -2.30 1.73
CA LEU A 45 -3.04 -2.98 2.99
C LEU A 45 -3.67 -4.36 2.78
N LEU A 46 -4.64 -4.49 1.85
CA LEU A 46 -5.25 -5.78 1.50
C LEU A 46 -4.20 -6.80 1.03
N PHE A 47 -3.28 -6.40 0.15
CA PHE A 47 -2.20 -7.28 -0.30
C PHE A 47 -1.22 -7.64 0.83
N MET A 48 -0.98 -6.72 1.78
CA MET A 48 -0.20 -7.06 2.99
C MET A 48 -0.91 -8.10 3.85
N PHE A 49 -2.23 -8.04 4.00
CA PHE A 49 -3.00 -9.10 4.67
C PHE A 49 -2.86 -10.44 3.94
N ILE A 50 -3.03 -10.45 2.62
CA ILE A 50 -2.88 -11.67 1.80
C ILE A 50 -1.48 -12.28 1.99
N ALA A 51 -0.44 -11.45 2.10
CA ALA A 51 0.93 -11.92 2.29
C ALA A 51 1.25 -12.37 3.72
N PHE A 52 0.75 -11.66 4.74
CA PHE A 52 1.19 -11.84 6.13
C PHE A 52 0.30 -12.84 6.87
N VAL A 53 -1.00 -12.90 6.57
CA VAL A 53 -1.94 -13.80 7.26
C VAL A 53 -1.56 -15.27 7.12
N PRO A 54 -1.18 -15.80 5.94
CA PRO A 54 -0.71 -17.17 5.83
C PRO A 54 0.52 -17.44 6.69
N ASN A 55 1.48 -16.52 6.73
CA ASN A 55 2.68 -16.65 7.57
C ASN A 55 2.37 -16.66 9.07
N ILE A 56 1.28 -16.00 9.49
CA ILE A 56 0.80 -16.03 10.87
C ILE A 56 0.05 -17.33 11.16
N LEU A 57 -0.82 -17.80 10.26
CA LEU A 57 -1.73 -18.92 10.52
C LEU A 57 -1.12 -20.30 10.27
N LEU A 58 -0.22 -20.44 9.29
CA LEU A 58 0.35 -21.73 8.90
C LEU A 58 1.08 -22.45 10.05
N PRO A 59 1.92 -21.79 10.89
CA PRO A 59 2.55 -22.45 12.03
C PRO A 59 1.54 -23.07 13.00
N PHE A 60 0.42 -22.39 13.25
CA PHE A 60 -0.64 -22.92 14.11
C PHE A 60 -1.38 -24.06 13.42
N TYR A 61 -1.73 -23.93 12.14
CA TYR A 61 -2.46 -24.96 11.41
C TYR A 61 -1.71 -26.30 11.36
N PHE A 62 -0.39 -26.26 11.12
CA PHE A 62 0.41 -27.48 11.03
C PHE A 62 0.72 -28.13 12.37
N ARG A 63 0.73 -27.38 13.47
CA ARG A 63 1.12 -27.90 14.79
C ARG A 63 -0.03 -28.10 15.77
N LEU A 64 -1.20 -27.54 15.50
CA LEU A 64 -2.43 -27.72 16.29
C LEU A 64 -2.74 -29.19 16.64
N PRO A 65 -2.51 -30.19 15.76
CA PRO A 65 -2.79 -31.60 16.07
C PRO A 65 -1.91 -32.21 17.17
N ASP A 66 -0.67 -31.72 17.32
CA ASP A 66 0.36 -32.28 18.23
C ASP A 66 0.70 -31.33 19.40
N MET A 67 -0.21 -30.40 19.73
CA MET A 67 0.00 -29.32 20.70
C MET A 67 0.27 -29.82 22.12
N ASP A 68 1.53 -30.15 22.41
CA ASP A 68 2.07 -30.06 23.74
C ASP A 68 2.70 -28.67 23.90
N PHE A 69 1.91 -27.70 24.37
CA PHE A 69 2.32 -26.28 24.50
C PHE A 69 3.61 -26.10 25.33
N MET A 70 3.97 -27.08 26.16
CA MET A 70 5.22 -27.08 26.92
C MET A 70 6.48 -27.38 26.10
N ASN A 71 6.34 -27.99 24.92
CA ASN A 71 7.45 -28.39 24.04
C ASN A 71 7.57 -27.51 22.78
N MET A 72 6.86 -26.39 22.73
CA MET A 72 6.89 -25.49 21.57
C MET A 72 8.17 -24.65 21.60
N ASP A 73 9.03 -24.81 20.59
CA ASP A 73 10.23 -24.00 20.45
C ASP A 73 9.85 -22.51 20.35
N TRP A 74 10.59 -21.67 21.06
CA TRP A 74 10.38 -20.21 21.10
C TRP A 74 10.39 -19.57 19.71
N TRP A 75 11.11 -20.16 18.75
CA TRP A 75 11.19 -19.70 17.37
C TRP A 75 9.84 -19.77 16.65
N ASP A 76 9.02 -20.78 16.96
CA ASP A 76 7.73 -21.00 16.33
C ASP A 76 6.65 -20.05 16.82
N LEU A 77 6.83 -19.47 18.01
CA LEU A 77 5.99 -18.38 18.51
C LEU A 77 6.51 -17.01 18.05
N LEU A 78 7.83 -16.85 17.94
CA LEU A 78 8.44 -15.58 17.57
C LEU A 78 8.07 -15.16 16.14
N ASN A 79 8.12 -16.08 15.17
CA ASN A 79 7.85 -15.78 13.78
C ASN A 79 6.43 -15.18 13.54
N PRO A 80 5.32 -15.84 13.95
CA PRO A 80 3.98 -15.27 13.81
C PRO A 80 3.79 -13.99 14.63
N ALA A 81 4.47 -13.86 15.79
CA ALA A 81 4.42 -12.63 16.58
C ALA A 81 5.03 -11.44 15.83
N ILE A 82 6.21 -11.61 15.20
CA ILE A 82 6.86 -10.55 14.41
C ILE A 82 5.96 -10.14 13.24
N PHE A 83 5.42 -11.10 12.47
CA PHE A 83 4.53 -10.79 11.36
C PHE A 83 3.25 -10.07 11.83
N THR A 84 2.71 -10.45 12.99
CA THR A 84 1.54 -9.78 13.58
C THR A 84 1.87 -8.33 13.95
N VAL A 85 2.99 -8.08 14.64
CA VAL A 85 3.41 -6.71 14.99
C VAL A 85 3.62 -5.87 13.74
N CYS A 86 4.31 -6.40 12.73
CA CYS A 86 4.51 -5.71 11.45
C CYS A 86 3.19 -5.39 10.76
N LEU A 87 2.24 -6.34 10.72
CA LEU A 87 0.93 -6.14 10.10
C LEU A 87 0.11 -5.07 10.83
N VAL A 88 0.12 -5.07 12.16
CA VAL A 88 -0.52 -4.04 12.98
C VAL A 88 0.10 -2.68 12.71
N MET A 89 1.44 -2.57 12.70
CA MET A 89 2.12 -1.31 12.36
C MET A 89 1.74 -0.81 10.97
N MET A 90 1.68 -1.70 9.97
CA MET A 90 1.26 -1.34 8.62
C MET A 90 -0.18 -0.82 8.57
N CYS A 91 -1.09 -1.34 9.40
CA CYS A 91 -2.46 -0.82 9.51
C CYS A 91 -2.50 0.63 10.01
N PHE A 92 -1.52 1.06 10.83
CA PHE A 92 -1.39 2.44 11.26
C PHE A 92 -0.66 3.33 10.24
N ALA A 93 0.40 2.80 9.63
CA ALA A 93 1.23 3.53 8.66
C ALA A 93 0.49 3.79 7.33
N LEU A 94 -0.22 2.79 6.81
CA LEU A 94 -0.90 2.82 5.50
C LEU A 94 -2.29 3.45 5.57
N LYS A 95 -2.53 4.40 6.48
CA LYS A 95 -3.80 5.15 6.51
C LYS A 95 -3.76 6.28 5.49
N GLY A 96 -4.85 6.45 4.75
CA GLY A 96 -5.03 7.53 3.78
C GLY A 96 -4.82 7.07 2.33
N TYR A 97 -4.26 7.95 1.51
CA TYR A 97 -4.02 7.72 0.10
C TYR A 97 -2.55 7.93 -0.22
N ALA A 98 -1.99 7.06 -1.05
CA ALA A 98 -0.65 7.23 -1.60
C ALA A 98 -0.74 7.87 -2.98
N ALA A 99 0.05 8.92 -3.19
CA ALA A 99 0.32 9.52 -4.48
C ALA A 99 1.55 8.84 -5.11
N TYR A 100 1.49 8.58 -6.41
CA TYR A 100 2.56 7.99 -7.21
C TYR A 100 2.88 8.89 -8.39
N GLY A 101 4.16 8.94 -8.78
CA GLY A 101 4.58 9.69 -9.96
C GLY A 101 4.78 11.19 -9.71
N ILE A 102 4.77 11.64 -8.46
CA ILE A 102 4.74 13.06 -8.08
C ILE A 102 6.13 13.68 -7.89
N THR A 103 6.20 15.00 -7.99
CA THR A 103 7.27 15.83 -7.41
C THR A 103 6.70 16.61 -6.22
N ASP A 104 7.57 17.22 -5.41
CA ASP A 104 7.10 18.06 -4.29
C ASP A 104 6.21 19.20 -4.79
N THR A 105 6.61 19.82 -5.90
CA THR A 105 5.87 20.91 -6.54
C THR A 105 4.53 20.44 -7.08
N SER A 106 4.50 19.36 -7.88
CA SER A 106 3.25 18.91 -8.50
C SER A 106 2.24 18.38 -7.47
N PHE A 107 2.72 17.75 -6.40
CA PHE A 107 1.84 17.36 -5.30
C PHE A 107 1.26 18.57 -4.57
N ARG A 108 2.10 19.57 -4.25
CA ARG A 108 1.65 20.79 -3.55
C ARG A 108 0.65 21.55 -4.41
N GLU A 109 0.96 21.79 -5.69
CA GLU A 109 0.07 22.47 -6.64
C GLU A 109 -1.30 21.78 -6.73
N ALA A 110 -1.32 20.45 -6.90
CA ALA A 110 -2.57 19.69 -6.96
C ALA A 110 -3.36 19.75 -5.65
N LEU A 111 -2.67 19.75 -4.51
CA LEU A 111 -3.33 19.86 -3.20
C LEU A 111 -3.95 21.24 -3.02
N LEU A 112 -3.21 22.32 -3.32
CA LEU A 112 -3.73 23.69 -3.17
C LEU A 112 -4.91 23.94 -4.11
N ASP A 113 -4.82 23.52 -5.38
CA ASP A 113 -5.92 23.59 -6.34
C ASP A 113 -7.16 22.82 -5.85
N ALA A 114 -6.97 21.63 -5.26
CA ALA A 114 -8.06 20.86 -4.67
C ALA A 114 -8.72 21.56 -3.47
N LEU A 115 -7.93 22.19 -2.60
CA LEU A 115 -8.45 22.93 -1.45
C LEU A 115 -9.21 24.19 -1.86
N GLU A 116 -8.69 24.92 -2.85
CA GLU A 116 -9.33 26.10 -3.43
C GLU A 116 -10.66 25.74 -4.09
N LYS A 117 -10.71 24.69 -4.91
CA LYS A 117 -11.94 24.19 -5.55
C LYS A 117 -13.01 23.79 -4.56
N LEU A 118 -12.60 23.16 -3.46
CA LEU A 118 -13.50 22.76 -2.38
C LEU A 118 -13.82 23.91 -1.41
N GLN A 119 -13.29 25.12 -1.66
CA GLN A 119 -13.47 26.30 -0.81
C GLN A 119 -13.09 26.04 0.65
N LEU A 120 -12.02 25.26 0.86
CA LEU A 120 -11.52 24.90 2.18
C LEU A 120 -10.42 25.89 2.58
N PRO A 121 -10.67 26.82 3.51
CA PRO A 121 -9.62 27.70 4.00
C PRO A 121 -8.56 26.87 4.73
N TYR A 122 -7.29 27.15 4.44
CA TYR A 122 -6.18 26.37 4.93
C TYR A 122 -5.03 27.21 5.45
N GLU A 123 -4.31 26.67 6.43
CA GLU A 123 -3.02 27.19 6.91
C GLU A 123 -1.95 26.12 6.68
N GLU A 124 -0.90 26.47 5.94
CA GLU A 124 0.24 25.58 5.71
C GLU A 124 1.19 25.59 6.92
N SER A 125 1.60 24.40 7.34
CA SER A 125 2.71 24.15 8.25
C SER A 125 3.65 23.09 7.65
N LEU A 126 4.83 22.89 8.24
CA LEU A 126 5.95 22.12 7.66
C LEU A 126 5.60 20.74 7.11
N SER A 127 4.61 20.04 7.69
CA SER A 127 4.16 18.71 7.23
C SER A 127 2.65 18.49 7.39
N THR A 128 1.93 19.58 7.69
CA THR A 128 0.51 19.54 7.99
C THR A 128 -0.17 20.73 7.35
N VAL A 129 -1.30 20.49 6.71
CA VAL A 129 -2.19 21.56 6.24
C VAL A 129 -3.40 21.54 7.15
N ARG A 130 -3.60 22.62 7.91
CA ARG A 130 -4.74 22.73 8.82
C ARG A 130 -5.92 23.33 8.07
N LEU A 131 -7.06 22.66 8.08
CA LEU A 131 -8.30 23.12 7.48
C LEU A 131 -9.08 23.90 8.54
N THR A 132 -9.04 25.23 8.47
CA THR A 132 -9.47 26.11 9.57
C THR A 132 -10.97 26.13 9.79
N SER A 133 -11.77 25.85 8.74
CA SER A 133 -13.23 25.83 8.81
C SER A 133 -13.81 24.63 9.58
N ILE A 134 -13.06 23.53 9.67
CA ILE A 134 -13.53 22.24 10.19
C ILE A 134 -12.61 21.65 11.26
N ASP A 135 -11.63 22.44 11.72
CA ASP A 135 -10.62 22.05 12.70
C ASP A 135 -10.01 20.67 12.43
N ALA A 136 -9.58 20.44 11.19
CA ALA A 136 -9.02 19.16 10.76
C ALA A 136 -7.60 19.30 10.24
N ASP A 137 -6.72 18.41 10.70
CA ASP A 137 -5.33 18.33 10.23
C ASP A 137 -5.19 17.33 9.09
N LEU A 138 -4.74 17.82 7.94
CA LEU A 138 -4.27 17.02 6.83
C LEU A 138 -2.76 16.79 6.98
N GLN A 139 -2.35 15.55 7.22
CA GLN A 139 -0.93 15.18 7.26
C GLN A 139 -0.47 14.81 5.87
N VAL A 140 0.62 15.43 5.45
CA VAL A 140 1.26 15.23 4.15
C VAL A 140 2.70 14.80 4.38
N SER A 141 3.11 13.71 3.72
CA SER A 141 4.50 13.27 3.71
C SER A 141 4.89 12.95 2.27
N ILE A 142 5.92 13.63 1.76
CA ILE A 142 6.40 13.43 0.39
C ILE A 142 7.79 12.82 0.45
N GLN A 143 8.00 11.77 -0.33
CA GLN A 143 9.29 11.12 -0.55
C GLN A 143 9.75 11.49 -1.96
N SER A 144 10.32 12.68 -2.08
CA SER A 144 10.64 13.34 -3.34
C SER A 144 11.59 12.54 -4.23
N TRP A 145 12.46 11.72 -3.64
CA TRP A 145 13.40 10.88 -4.39
C TRP A 145 12.71 9.66 -5.04
N LEU A 146 11.70 9.10 -4.36
CA LEU A 146 10.88 7.98 -4.85
C LEU A 146 9.75 8.44 -5.78
N GLY A 147 9.37 9.71 -5.71
CA GLY A 147 8.22 10.24 -6.42
C GLY A 147 6.90 9.74 -5.84
N THR A 148 6.85 9.55 -4.51
CA THR A 148 5.68 9.10 -3.77
C THR A 148 5.30 10.09 -2.69
N GLY A 149 4.02 10.12 -2.36
CA GLY A 149 3.49 10.94 -1.28
C GLY A 149 2.41 10.20 -0.52
N LEU A 150 2.19 10.58 0.72
CA LEU A 150 1.12 10.10 1.57
C LEU A 150 0.29 11.30 2.02
N ILE A 151 -1.02 11.20 1.85
CA ILE A 151 -1.99 12.15 2.36
C ILE A 151 -2.98 11.43 3.27
N LYS A 152 -3.14 11.92 4.49
CA LYS A 152 -4.08 11.35 5.47
C LYS A 152 -4.69 12.43 6.35
N ILE A 153 -5.94 12.23 6.75
CA ILE A 153 -6.62 13.10 7.71
C ILE A 153 -6.52 12.49 9.11
N LYS A 154 -6.16 13.31 10.10
CA LYS A 154 -5.95 12.86 11.49
C LYS A 154 -7.26 12.42 12.15
N HIS A 155 -8.35 13.15 11.89
CA HIS A 155 -9.65 12.91 12.50
C HIS A 155 -10.49 12.01 11.60
N ARG A 156 -10.99 10.89 12.15
CA ARG A 156 -11.71 9.86 11.37
C ARG A 156 -13.04 10.36 10.82
N GLU A 157 -13.65 11.35 11.48
CA GLU A 157 -14.95 11.93 11.13
C GLU A 157 -14.93 12.61 9.76
N HIS A 158 -13.78 13.14 9.33
CA HIS A 158 -13.62 13.83 8.05
C HIS A 158 -13.04 12.93 6.95
N ARG A 159 -13.19 11.60 7.05
CA ARG A 159 -12.68 10.67 6.02
C ARG A 159 -13.32 10.85 4.65
N SER A 160 -14.59 11.25 4.59
CA SER A 160 -15.28 11.56 3.32
C SER A 160 -14.60 12.73 2.62
N LEU A 161 -14.30 13.80 3.37
CA LEU A 161 -13.62 14.98 2.87
C LEU A 161 -12.25 14.64 2.26
N LEU A 162 -11.48 13.75 2.89
CA LEU A 162 -10.21 13.29 2.32
C LEU A 162 -10.41 12.63 0.94
N SER A 163 -11.50 11.89 0.75
CA SER A 163 -11.81 11.30 -0.56
C SER A 163 -12.18 12.35 -1.60
N ASP A 164 -12.87 13.42 -1.20
CA ASP A 164 -13.20 14.54 -2.09
C ASP A 164 -11.94 15.31 -2.49
N ILE A 165 -11.07 15.67 -1.54
CA ILE A 165 -9.76 16.28 -1.82
C ILE A 165 -8.96 15.43 -2.81
N VAL A 166 -8.89 14.12 -2.56
CA VAL A 166 -8.16 13.18 -3.44
C VAL A 166 -8.78 13.08 -4.83
N ARG A 167 -10.11 13.20 -4.96
CA ARG A 167 -10.78 13.25 -6.26
C ARG A 167 -10.34 14.48 -7.04
N GLU A 168 -10.44 15.66 -6.43
CA GLU A 168 -10.04 16.92 -7.05
C GLU A 168 -8.54 16.94 -7.42
N MET A 169 -7.67 16.38 -6.57
CA MET A 169 -6.24 16.23 -6.89
C MET A 169 -6.01 15.30 -8.10
N ASN A 170 -6.75 14.19 -8.20
CA ASN A 170 -6.65 13.31 -9.36
C ASN A 170 -7.19 13.97 -10.64
N GLU A 171 -8.22 14.80 -10.54
CA GLU A 171 -8.71 15.61 -11.66
C GLU A 171 -7.65 16.62 -12.11
N HIS A 172 -7.00 17.30 -11.16
CA HIS A 172 -5.86 18.16 -11.44
C HIS A 172 -4.76 17.40 -12.20
N PHE A 173 -4.32 16.24 -11.70
CA PHE A 173 -3.30 15.43 -12.36
C PHE A 173 -3.71 14.88 -13.73
N ASN A 174 -5.00 14.73 -13.99
CA ASN A 174 -5.47 14.33 -15.31
C ASN A 174 -5.36 15.45 -16.34
N ILE A 175 -5.39 16.71 -15.92
CA ILE A 175 -5.37 17.87 -16.81
C ILE A 175 -3.97 18.47 -16.90
N SER A 176 -3.20 18.50 -15.81
CA SER A 176 -1.88 19.11 -15.77
C SER A 176 -0.79 18.25 -16.42
N THR A 177 0.13 18.90 -17.13
CA THR A 177 1.31 18.28 -17.76
C THR A 177 2.58 18.63 -16.99
N GLY A 178 2.55 18.41 -15.67
CA GLY A 178 3.66 18.70 -14.77
C GLY A 178 4.80 17.66 -14.84
N PRO A 179 5.95 17.97 -14.22
CA PRO A 179 7.04 17.01 -14.10
C PRO A 179 6.62 15.79 -13.28
N ILE A 180 7.05 14.61 -13.73
CA ILE A 180 6.73 13.32 -13.10
C ILE A 180 8.01 12.58 -12.67
N LYS A 181 7.91 11.83 -11.57
CA LYS A 181 8.98 10.93 -11.11
C LYS A 181 8.49 9.49 -11.07
N LEU A 182 8.86 8.71 -12.08
CA LEU A 182 8.40 7.33 -12.25
C LEU A 182 9.22 6.29 -11.45
N THR A 183 10.15 6.71 -10.59
CA THR A 183 11.06 5.81 -9.83
C THR A 183 10.31 4.69 -9.12
N THR A 184 9.26 5.01 -8.35
CA THR A 184 8.46 3.99 -7.67
C THR A 184 7.71 3.08 -8.64
N CYS A 185 7.22 3.61 -9.76
CA CYS A 185 6.55 2.80 -10.78
C CYS A 185 7.53 1.79 -11.39
N MET A 186 8.78 2.19 -11.67
CA MET A 186 9.82 1.29 -12.17
C MET A 186 10.18 0.23 -11.12
N PHE A 187 10.29 0.61 -9.85
CA PHE A 187 10.55 -0.34 -8.77
C PHE A 187 9.43 -1.38 -8.65
N TYR A 188 8.16 -0.96 -8.69
CA TYR A 188 7.02 -1.86 -8.67
C TYR A 188 6.92 -2.74 -9.92
N LEU A 189 7.34 -2.25 -11.08
CA LEU A 189 7.42 -3.07 -12.29
C LEU A 189 8.40 -4.22 -12.10
N ILE A 190 9.62 -3.93 -11.64
CA ILE A 190 10.67 -4.94 -11.40
C ILE A 190 10.19 -5.95 -10.35
N MET A 191 9.66 -5.47 -9.22
CA MET A 191 9.12 -6.33 -8.17
C MET A 191 7.99 -7.22 -8.68
N GLY A 192 7.06 -6.67 -9.46
CA GLY A 192 5.95 -7.42 -10.05
C GLY A 192 6.42 -8.52 -11.00
N VAL A 193 7.41 -8.25 -11.85
CA VAL A 193 8.01 -9.25 -12.75
C VAL A 193 8.72 -10.35 -11.96
N LEU A 194 9.53 -10.00 -10.95
CA LEU A 194 10.21 -10.98 -10.11
C LEU A 194 9.21 -11.88 -9.35
N MET A 195 8.14 -11.29 -8.81
CA MET A 195 7.08 -12.05 -8.13
C MET A 195 6.33 -12.97 -9.09
N LEU A 196 6.10 -12.54 -10.34
CA LEU A 196 5.46 -13.37 -11.36
C LEU A 196 6.35 -14.58 -11.71
N ILE A 197 7.64 -14.34 -11.95
CA ILE A 197 8.62 -15.41 -12.23
C ILE A 197 8.69 -16.38 -11.04
N GLY A 198 8.75 -15.88 -9.81
CA GLY A 198 8.75 -16.70 -8.60
C GLY A 198 7.48 -17.53 -8.44
N GLY A 199 6.31 -16.93 -8.68
CA GLY A 199 5.02 -17.62 -8.61
C GLY A 199 4.89 -18.73 -9.66
N VAL A 200 5.29 -18.46 -10.91
CA VAL A 200 5.31 -19.46 -11.99
C VAL A 200 6.33 -20.55 -11.70
N GLY A 201 7.54 -20.19 -11.25
CA GLY A 201 8.57 -21.16 -10.88
C GLY A 201 8.10 -22.11 -9.77
N MET A 202 7.36 -21.61 -8.78
CA MET A 202 6.77 -22.46 -7.75
C MET A 202 5.76 -23.46 -8.32
N LEU A 203 4.93 -23.08 -9.30
CA LEU A 203 4.01 -24.02 -9.95
C LEU A 203 4.75 -25.19 -10.63
N PHE A 204 5.93 -24.94 -11.20
CA PHE A 204 6.75 -26.00 -11.80
C PHE A 204 7.48 -26.87 -10.77
N LEU A 205 7.85 -26.31 -9.61
CA LEU A 205 8.53 -27.05 -8.54
C LEU A 205 7.59 -27.97 -7.74
N PHE A 206 6.30 -27.63 -7.69
CA PHE A 206 5.29 -28.37 -6.94
C PHE A 206 4.45 -29.36 -7.79
N ASN A 207 4.65 -29.39 -9.11
CA ASN A 207 4.10 -30.39 -10.03
C ASN A 207 5.08 -31.54 -10.24
#